data_AF-A0A845R829-F1
#
_entry.id   AF-A0A845R829-F1
#
_cell.length_a   1.000
_cell.length_b   1.000
_cell.length_c   1.000
_cell.angle_alpha   90.00
_cell.angle_beta   90.00
_cell.angle_gamma   90.00
#
_symmetry.space_group_name_H-M   'P 1'
#
loop_
_entity.id
_entity.type
_entity.pdbx_description
1 polymer ?
#
loop_
_entity_poly.entity_id
_entity_poly.type
_entity_poly.pdbx_seq_one_letter_code
_entity_poly.pdbx_strand_id
1 'polypeptide(L)'
;MDHPFRSAAVGGFNKQDVLTFLEEQSRQSSQAQQELSGRLEEAERECEDLRQERDSLRRQVEQLQEELEDLRQERDGLRVQLDTAERDLTASQRQISQAQQERDEVQAQLDGLRPDAEAYTQIKERTVVVELDAHRRALAIQEKAEEDAQRVRRQVEQWLHRMEREYSDMRGEVELSASHAVSELERVRAGLGRLTKLVADQESALTGITKVFDDTAAPTKPEAPMPLLDE
;
A
#
# COMPACT_ATOMS: atom_id res chain seq x y z
N MET A 1 56.84 61.25 139.16
CA MET A 1 56.43 62.41 138.36
C MET A 1 56.37 61.95 136.92
N ASP A 2 55.24 61.75 136.22
CA ASP A 2 53.82 61.91 136.52
C ASP A 2 53.04 60.98 135.58
N HIS A 3 51.87 60.53 136.04
CA HIS A 3 51.06 59.43 135.50
C HIS A 3 50.35 59.76 134.15
N PRO A 4 49.72 58.77 133.46
CA PRO A 4 48.29 58.60 133.76
C PRO A 4 47.73 57.18 133.50
N PHE A 5 48.25 56.11 134.13
CA PHE A 5 47.51 54.83 134.17
C PHE A 5 47.79 54.08 135.47
N ARG A 6 47.20 54.55 136.59
CA ARG A 6 46.82 53.74 137.77
C ARG A 6 46.25 54.62 138.88
N SER A 7 44.94 54.49 139.17
CA SER A 7 44.37 54.68 140.52
C SER A 7 42.91 54.20 140.54
N ALA A 8 42.63 53.20 141.37
CA ALA A 8 41.27 52.83 141.74
C ALA A 8 40.74 53.84 142.77
N ALA A 9 39.65 54.54 142.43
CA ALA A 9 38.61 55.00 143.36
C ALA A 9 37.41 55.63 142.61
N VAL A 10 37.62 56.35 141.51
CA VAL A 10 36.53 56.87 140.65
C VAL A 10 37.06 57.01 139.21
N GLY A 11 36.67 56.10 138.31
CA GLY A 11 36.72 56.35 136.85
C GLY A 11 38.06 56.32 136.11
N GLY A 12 39.06 55.52 136.54
CA GLY A 12 40.35 55.36 135.81
C GLY A 12 40.65 53.92 135.39
N PHE A 13 41.12 53.71 134.15
CA PHE A 13 41.36 52.39 133.54
C PHE A 13 42.62 51.68 134.07
N ASN A 14 42.51 50.36 134.31
CA ASN A 14 43.58 49.48 134.76
C ASN A 14 44.40 48.93 133.58
N LYS A 15 45.74 49.04 133.64
CA LYS A 15 46.67 48.63 132.56
C LYS A 15 46.53 47.16 132.16
N GLN A 16 46.28 46.26 133.11
CA GLN A 16 46.13 44.84 132.80
C GLN A 16 44.86 44.59 132.00
N ASP A 17 43.76 45.27 132.35
CA ASP A 17 42.47 45.16 131.67
C ASP A 17 42.52 45.73 130.25
N VAL A 18 43.30 46.81 130.04
CA VAL A 18 43.55 47.37 128.70
C VAL A 18 44.36 46.42 127.82
N LEU A 19 45.36 45.73 128.38
CA LEU A 19 46.16 44.73 127.64
C LEU A 19 45.32 43.50 127.29
N THR A 20 44.54 42.98 128.26
CA THR A 20 43.59 41.88 127.99
C THR A 20 42.57 42.29 126.94
N PHE A 21 42.01 43.50 127.00
CA PHE A 21 41.10 44.02 125.98
C PHE A 21 41.75 44.11 124.60
N LEU A 22 43.01 44.58 124.50
CA LEU A 22 43.75 44.62 123.24
C LEU A 22 44.06 43.23 122.68
N GLU A 23 44.40 42.27 123.54
CA GLU A 23 44.60 40.87 123.14
C GLU A 23 43.29 40.22 122.68
N GLU A 24 42.19 40.45 123.39
CA GLU A 24 40.85 39.99 123.05
C GLU A 24 40.39 40.62 121.73
N GLN A 25 40.61 41.92 121.54
CA GLN A 25 40.28 42.65 120.31
C GLN A 25 41.15 42.20 119.13
N SER A 26 42.45 41.94 119.36
CA SER A 26 43.35 41.37 118.34
C SER A 26 42.92 39.96 117.95
N ARG A 27 42.53 39.13 118.93
CA ARG A 27 42.05 37.78 118.70
C ARG A 27 40.73 37.79 117.92
N GLN A 28 39.77 38.60 118.34
CA GLN A 28 38.51 38.81 117.63
C GLN A 28 38.73 39.34 116.21
N SER A 29 39.64 40.29 116.01
CA SER A 29 40.00 40.78 114.68
C SER A 29 40.63 39.71 113.81
N SER A 30 41.50 38.85 114.37
CA SER A 30 42.12 37.75 113.64
C SER A 30 41.11 36.67 113.26
N GLN A 31 40.16 36.37 114.15
CA GLN A 31 39.07 35.43 113.90
C GLN A 31 38.12 35.97 112.81
N ALA A 32 37.72 37.24 112.91
CA ALA A 32 36.90 37.89 111.89
C ALA A 32 37.61 37.95 110.52
N GLN A 33 38.92 38.22 110.49
CA GLN A 33 39.71 38.16 109.26
C GLN A 33 39.77 36.74 108.67
N GLN A 34 39.93 35.72 109.49
CA GLN A 34 39.92 34.32 109.04
C GLN A 34 38.55 33.92 108.48
N GLU A 35 37.46 34.26 109.16
CA GLU A 35 36.10 34.01 108.69
C GLU A 35 35.82 34.72 107.36
N LEU A 36 36.20 36.00 107.24
CA LEU A 36 36.08 36.75 106.00
C LEU A 36 36.93 36.14 104.88
N SER A 37 38.15 35.67 105.18
CA SER A 37 39.00 35.00 104.18
C SER A 37 38.38 33.67 103.70
N GLY A 38 37.80 32.87 104.61
CA GLY A 38 37.12 31.63 104.24
C GLY A 38 35.90 31.89 103.37
N ARG A 39 35.08 32.89 103.70
CA ARG A 39 33.93 33.29 102.88
C ARG A 39 34.34 33.85 101.52
N LEU A 40 35.48 34.55 101.43
CA LEU A 40 36.03 35.02 100.17
C LEU A 40 36.46 33.83 99.30
N GLU A 41 37.20 32.88 99.86
CA GLU A 41 37.63 31.66 99.14
C GLU A 41 36.44 30.81 98.68
N GLU A 42 35.40 30.66 99.50
CA GLU A 42 34.16 29.97 99.12
C GLU A 42 33.45 30.68 97.96
N ALA A 43 33.27 32.00 98.05
CA ALA A 43 32.66 32.78 96.99
C ALA A 43 33.50 32.77 95.69
N GLU A 44 34.83 32.75 95.80
CA GLU A 44 35.73 32.61 94.65
C GLU A 44 35.55 31.25 93.97
N ARG A 45 35.45 30.15 94.74
CA ARG A 45 35.17 28.81 94.19
C ARG A 45 33.81 28.75 93.51
N GLU A 46 32.76 29.27 94.14
CA GLU A 46 31.42 29.34 93.53
C GLU A 46 31.44 30.16 92.22
N CYS A 47 32.19 31.26 92.18
CA CYS A 47 32.38 32.05 90.96
C CYS A 47 33.12 31.28 89.87
N GLU A 48 34.10 30.45 90.22
CA GLU A 48 34.82 29.59 89.28
C GLU A 48 33.91 28.49 88.72
N ASP A 49 33.14 27.82 89.57
CA ASP A 49 32.19 26.78 89.16
C ASP A 49 31.11 27.33 88.22
N LEU A 50 30.52 28.49 88.56
CA LEU A 50 29.54 29.16 87.70
C LEU A 50 30.15 29.62 86.36
N ARG A 51 31.43 30.01 86.35
CA ARG A 51 32.14 30.35 85.10
C ARG A 51 32.32 29.12 84.22
N GLN A 52 32.69 27.98 84.80
CA GLN A 52 32.83 26.71 84.07
C GLN A 52 31.49 26.25 83.51
N GLU A 53 30.42 26.32 84.31
CA GLU A 53 29.07 25.94 83.88
C GLU A 53 28.60 26.85 82.73
N ARG A 54 28.77 28.17 82.85
CA ARG A 54 28.48 29.12 81.77
C ARG A 54 29.25 28.79 80.50
N ASP A 55 30.54 28.45 80.59
CA ASP A 55 31.35 28.13 79.42
C ASP A 55 30.94 26.79 78.79
N SER A 56 30.49 25.83 79.60
CA SER A 56 29.92 24.57 79.10
C SER A 56 28.60 24.80 78.36
N LEU A 57 27.71 25.63 78.92
CA LEU A 57 26.42 25.98 78.30
C LEU A 57 26.62 26.79 77.02
N ARG A 58 27.61 27.70 76.98
CA ARG A 58 27.97 28.44 75.76
C ARG A 58 28.38 27.50 74.63
N ARG A 59 29.24 26.51 74.91
CA ARG A 59 29.63 25.50 73.92
C ARG A 59 28.45 24.66 73.44
N GLN A 60 27.52 24.29 74.33
CA GLN A 60 26.31 23.56 73.92
C GLN A 60 25.40 24.42 73.03
N VAL A 61 25.25 25.71 73.33
CA VAL A 61 24.48 26.64 72.49
C VAL A 61 25.12 26.80 71.12
N GLU A 62 26.45 26.92 71.05
CA GLU A 62 27.19 26.98 69.79
C GLU A 62 26.99 25.71 68.95
N GLN A 63 27.11 24.51 69.57
CA GLN A 63 26.86 23.24 68.89
C GLN A 63 25.43 23.11 68.36
N LEU A 64 24.43 23.47 69.17
CA LEU A 64 23.03 23.43 68.75
C LEU A 64 22.72 24.44 67.64
N GLN A 65 23.44 25.57 67.58
CA GLN A 65 23.32 26.53 66.50
C GLN A 65 23.88 25.97 65.19
N GLU A 66 25.04 25.33 65.23
CA GLU A 66 25.63 24.65 64.06
C GLU A 66 24.69 23.54 63.55
N GLU A 67 24.18 22.67 64.42
CA GLU A 67 23.23 21.62 64.04
C GLU A 67 21.94 22.19 63.42
N LEU A 68 21.43 23.30 63.95
CA LEU A 68 20.26 23.98 63.38
C LEU A 68 20.55 24.58 62.00
N GLU A 69 21.75 25.08 61.76
CA GLU A 69 22.17 25.59 60.45
C GLU A 69 22.30 24.46 59.43
N ASP A 70 22.90 23.33 59.81
CA ASP A 70 23.01 22.15 58.95
C ASP A 70 21.63 21.60 58.57
N LEU A 71 20.73 21.41 59.56
CA LEU A 71 19.37 20.96 59.30
C LEU A 71 18.57 21.93 58.41
N ARG A 72 18.83 23.23 58.51
CA ARG A 72 18.22 24.23 57.61
C ARG A 72 18.73 24.07 56.19
N GLN A 73 20.03 23.89 56.01
CA GLN A 73 20.63 23.66 54.69
C GLN A 73 20.11 22.38 54.06
N GLU A 74 20.03 21.28 54.83
CA GLU A 74 19.46 20.00 54.36
C GLU A 74 18.01 20.15 53.93
N ARG A 75 17.17 20.79 54.75
CA ARG A 75 15.77 21.07 54.41
C ARG A 75 15.67 21.89 53.13
N ASP A 76 16.49 22.92 52.97
CA ASP A 76 16.43 23.78 51.79
C ASP A 76 16.92 23.03 50.54
N GLY A 77 17.91 22.15 50.68
CA GLY A 77 18.32 21.21 49.62
C GLY A 77 17.20 20.24 49.22
N LEU A 78 16.51 19.63 50.20
CA LEU A 78 15.37 18.75 49.96
C LEU A 78 14.20 19.46 49.28
N ARG A 79 13.94 20.73 49.64
CA ARG A 79 12.92 21.56 48.98
C ARG A 79 13.24 21.77 47.50
N VAL A 80 14.49 22.10 47.18
CA VAL A 80 14.90 22.25 45.78
C VAL A 80 14.74 20.94 45.00
N GLN A 81 15.10 19.80 45.61
CA GLN A 81 14.92 18.48 44.98
C GLN A 81 13.44 18.16 44.75
N LEU A 82 12.56 18.47 45.72
CA LEU A 82 11.12 18.29 45.58
C LEU A 82 10.58 19.15 44.43
N ASP A 83 10.94 20.43 44.38
CA ASP A 83 10.53 21.34 43.29
C ASP A 83 10.98 20.83 41.91
N THR A 84 12.20 20.25 41.81
CA THR A 84 12.67 19.67 40.55
C THR A 84 11.88 18.42 40.17
N ALA A 85 11.62 17.52 41.12
CA ALA A 85 10.85 16.30 40.87
C ALA A 85 9.41 16.62 40.47
N GLU A 86 8.78 17.64 41.06
CA GLU A 86 7.45 18.11 40.66
C GLU A 86 7.45 18.64 39.22
N ARG A 87 8.46 19.44 38.85
CA ARG A 87 8.58 19.93 37.46
C ARG A 87 8.73 18.78 36.48
N ASP A 88 9.58 17.80 36.78
CA ASP A 88 9.79 16.63 35.92
C ASP A 88 8.52 15.78 35.81
N LEU A 89 7.78 15.60 36.91
CA LEU A 89 6.50 14.91 36.90
C LEU A 89 5.49 15.63 35.99
N THR A 90 5.36 16.96 36.11
CA THR A 90 4.45 17.72 35.23
C THR A 90 4.87 17.67 33.77
N ALA A 91 6.18 17.68 33.47
CA ALA A 91 6.69 17.55 32.12
C ALA A 91 6.37 16.16 31.53
N SER A 92 6.60 15.10 32.30
CA SER A 92 6.27 13.74 31.89
C SER A 92 4.77 13.54 31.67
N GLN A 93 3.92 14.09 32.55
CA GLN A 93 2.47 14.05 32.38
C GLN A 93 2.02 14.72 31.07
N ARG A 94 2.60 15.89 30.73
CA ARG A 94 2.32 16.56 29.45
C ARG A 94 2.73 15.70 28.25
N GLN A 95 3.90 15.07 28.30
CA GLN A 95 4.36 14.17 27.23
C GLN A 95 3.42 12.96 27.07
N ILE A 96 2.97 12.37 28.17
CA ILE A 96 2.01 11.26 28.13
C ILE A 96 0.69 11.72 27.49
N SER A 97 0.18 12.90 27.86
CA SER A 97 -1.05 13.44 27.27
C SER A 97 -0.90 13.72 25.77
N GLN A 98 0.25 14.25 25.34
CA GLN A 98 0.54 14.47 23.91
C GLN A 98 0.60 13.15 23.14
N ALA A 99 1.35 12.16 23.65
CA ALA A 99 1.44 10.85 23.02
C ALA A 99 0.08 10.13 22.96
N GLN A 100 -0.78 10.33 23.95
CA GLN A 100 -2.16 9.82 23.94
C GLN A 100 -3.00 10.47 22.83
N GLN A 101 -2.91 11.80 22.68
CA GLN A 101 -3.61 12.52 21.61
C GLN A 101 -3.13 12.06 20.23
N GLU A 102 -1.82 11.97 20.00
CA GLU A 102 -1.25 11.47 18.75
C GLU A 102 -1.72 10.03 18.44
N ARG A 103 -1.76 9.16 19.47
CA ARG A 103 -2.26 7.79 19.32
C ARG A 103 -3.74 7.78 18.93
N ASP A 104 -4.56 8.62 19.56
CA ASP A 104 -5.99 8.72 19.24
C ASP A 104 -6.22 9.27 17.83
N GLU A 105 -5.42 10.25 17.39
CA GLU A 105 -5.48 10.80 16.02
C GLU A 105 -5.12 9.75 14.97
N VAL A 106 -4.02 9.01 15.17
CA VAL A 106 -3.60 7.93 14.26
C VAL A 106 -4.63 6.80 14.25
N GLN A 107 -5.20 6.46 15.40
CA GLN A 107 -6.26 5.46 15.48
C GLN A 107 -7.50 5.88 14.70
N ALA A 108 -7.92 7.15 14.81
CA ALA A 108 -9.04 7.68 14.04
C ALA A 108 -8.76 7.68 12.52
N GLN A 109 -7.53 7.98 12.10
CA GLN A 109 -7.13 7.88 10.69
C GLN A 109 -7.18 6.44 10.18
N LEU A 110 -6.70 5.47 10.98
CA LEU A 110 -6.78 4.05 10.64
C LEU A 110 -8.22 3.57 10.51
N ASP A 111 -9.08 3.94 11.46
CA ASP A 111 -10.49 3.58 11.43
C ASP A 111 -11.22 4.23 10.24
N GLY A 112 -10.81 5.43 9.83
CA GLY A 112 -11.30 6.10 8.63
C GLY A 112 -10.87 5.45 7.31
N LEU A 113 -9.63 4.94 7.23
CA LEU A 113 -9.09 4.31 6.00
C LEU A 113 -9.46 2.84 5.85
N ARG A 114 -9.79 2.15 6.95
CA ARG A 114 -10.20 0.75 6.95
C ARG A 114 -11.36 0.43 5.99
N PRO A 115 -12.50 1.15 5.98
CA PRO A 115 -13.59 0.85 5.06
C PRO A 115 -13.17 1.01 3.59
N ASP A 116 -12.33 1.99 3.27
CA ASP A 116 -11.84 2.19 1.90
C ASP A 116 -10.96 1.03 1.44
N ALA A 117 -10.09 0.51 2.32
CA ALA A 117 -9.28 -0.67 2.04
C ALA A 117 -10.13 -1.94 1.82
N GLU A 118 -11.18 -2.11 2.62
CA GLU A 118 -12.15 -3.21 2.46
C GLU A 118 -12.93 -3.06 1.14
N ALA A 119 -13.39 -1.85 0.81
CA ALA A 119 -14.08 -1.57 -0.44
C ALA A 119 -13.18 -1.79 -1.67
N TYR A 120 -11.92 -1.37 -1.61
CA TYR A 120 -10.94 -1.62 -2.67
C TYR A 120 -10.73 -3.10 -2.92
N THR A 121 -10.62 -3.90 -1.85
CA THR A 121 -10.47 -5.36 -1.95
C THR A 121 -11.70 -5.99 -2.62
N GLN A 122 -12.91 -5.60 -2.21
CA GLN A 122 -14.16 -6.09 -2.82
C GLN A 122 -14.27 -5.73 -4.31
N ILE A 123 -13.90 -4.49 -4.68
CA ILE A 123 -13.91 -4.06 -6.08
C ILE A 123 -12.90 -4.89 -6.88
N LYS A 124 -11.68 -5.07 -6.37
CA LYS A 124 -10.66 -5.90 -7.02
C LYS A 124 -11.15 -7.33 -7.27
N GLU A 125 -11.75 -7.96 -6.27
CA GLU A 125 -12.30 -9.32 -6.40
C GLU A 125 -13.42 -9.38 -7.46
N ARG A 126 -14.35 -8.42 -7.42
CA ARG A 126 -15.44 -8.34 -8.40
C ARG A 126 -14.94 -8.11 -9.82
N THR A 127 -13.94 -7.24 -9.99
CA THR A 127 -13.34 -6.96 -11.30
C THR A 127 -12.69 -8.22 -11.87
N VAL A 128 -11.92 -8.96 -11.07
CA VAL A 128 -11.32 -10.23 -11.52
C VAL A 128 -12.38 -11.23 -11.97
N VAL A 129 -13.50 -11.36 -11.25
CA VAL A 129 -14.60 -12.24 -11.64
C VAL A 129 -15.21 -11.82 -12.98
N VAL A 130 -15.47 -10.53 -13.17
CA VAL A 130 -16.05 -9.98 -14.41
C VAL A 130 -15.10 -10.19 -15.59
N GLU A 131 -13.80 -9.93 -15.41
CA GLU A 131 -12.79 -10.12 -16.45
C GLU A 131 -12.68 -11.60 -16.88
N LEU A 132 -12.67 -12.52 -15.92
CA LEU A 132 -12.64 -13.96 -16.22
C LEU A 132 -13.91 -14.43 -16.94
N ASP A 133 -15.09 -13.94 -16.55
CA ASP A 133 -16.35 -14.27 -17.22
C ASP A 133 -16.39 -13.68 -18.65
N ALA A 134 -15.99 -12.42 -18.81
CA ALA A 134 -15.90 -11.78 -20.11
C ALA A 134 -14.93 -12.52 -21.04
N HIS A 135 -13.77 -12.95 -20.53
CA HIS A 135 -12.80 -13.72 -21.30
C HIS A 135 -13.38 -15.08 -21.74
N ARG A 136 -14.04 -15.82 -20.84
CA ARG A 136 -14.70 -17.10 -21.19
C ARG A 136 -15.80 -16.92 -22.23
N ARG A 137 -16.62 -15.88 -22.11
CA ARG A 137 -17.66 -15.57 -23.10
C ARG A 137 -17.06 -15.21 -24.45
N ALA A 138 -15.99 -14.42 -24.47
CA ALA A 138 -15.30 -14.07 -25.71
C ALA A 138 -14.74 -15.33 -26.41
N LEU A 139 -14.10 -16.23 -25.66
CA LEU A 139 -13.63 -17.50 -26.19
C LEU A 139 -14.77 -18.37 -26.74
N ALA A 140 -15.88 -18.48 -26.02
CA ALA A 140 -17.04 -19.27 -26.47
C ALA A 140 -17.67 -18.69 -27.75
N ILE A 141 -17.74 -17.36 -27.87
CA ILE A 141 -18.22 -16.69 -29.09
C ILE A 141 -17.24 -16.93 -30.24
N GLN A 142 -15.94 -16.84 -29.99
CA GLN A 142 -14.91 -17.08 -31.00
C GLN A 142 -14.95 -18.53 -31.51
N GLU A 143 -14.96 -19.51 -30.61
CA GLU A 143 -15.03 -20.93 -30.96
C GLU A 143 -16.27 -21.22 -31.81
N LYS A 144 -17.43 -20.69 -31.41
CA LYS A 144 -18.66 -20.82 -32.19
C LYS A 144 -18.57 -20.16 -33.57
N ALA A 145 -17.99 -18.97 -33.66
CA ALA A 145 -17.80 -18.28 -34.92
C ALA A 145 -16.86 -19.05 -35.86
N GLU A 146 -15.81 -19.68 -35.32
CA GLU A 146 -14.89 -20.54 -36.06
C GLU A 146 -15.61 -21.81 -36.55
N GLU A 147 -16.41 -22.47 -35.71
CA GLU A 147 -17.22 -23.63 -36.10
C GLU A 147 -18.23 -23.28 -37.21
N ASP A 148 -18.94 -22.16 -37.07
CA ASP A 148 -19.92 -21.69 -38.05
C ASP A 148 -19.23 -21.33 -39.39
N ALA A 149 -18.07 -20.66 -39.33
CA ALA A 149 -17.27 -20.36 -40.52
C ALA A 149 -16.78 -21.63 -41.22
N GLN A 150 -16.29 -22.62 -40.47
CA GLN A 150 -15.91 -23.92 -41.03
C GLN A 150 -17.10 -24.65 -41.64
N ARG A 151 -18.27 -24.60 -41.02
CA ARG A 151 -19.50 -25.21 -41.55
C ARG A 151 -19.91 -24.58 -42.87
N VAL A 152 -19.96 -23.25 -42.93
CA VAL A 152 -20.27 -22.52 -44.17
C VAL A 152 -19.26 -22.85 -45.26
N ARG A 153 -17.96 -22.87 -44.92
CA ARG A 153 -16.90 -23.23 -45.87
C ARG A 153 -17.13 -24.64 -46.46
N ARG A 154 -17.40 -25.64 -45.62
CA ARG A 154 -17.69 -27.01 -46.08
C ARG A 154 -18.94 -27.07 -46.96
N GLN A 155 -19.98 -26.30 -46.62
CA GLN A 155 -21.20 -26.23 -47.44
C GLN A 155 -20.93 -25.64 -48.83
N VAL A 156 -20.13 -24.56 -48.91
CA VAL A 156 -19.72 -23.96 -50.18
C VAL A 156 -18.87 -24.92 -51.00
N GLU A 157 -17.89 -25.60 -50.39
CA GLU A 157 -17.07 -26.62 -51.05
C GLU A 157 -17.94 -27.76 -51.63
N GLN A 158 -18.93 -28.24 -50.88
CA GLN A 158 -19.88 -29.26 -51.36
C GLN A 158 -20.75 -28.76 -52.52
N TRP A 159 -21.22 -27.51 -52.45
CA TRP A 159 -22.03 -26.92 -53.53
C TRP A 159 -21.21 -26.73 -54.81
N LEU A 160 -19.98 -26.23 -54.70
CA LEU A 160 -19.06 -26.10 -55.84
C LEU A 160 -18.79 -27.45 -56.48
N HIS A 161 -18.47 -28.49 -55.70
CA HIS A 161 -18.29 -29.84 -56.23
C HIS A 161 -19.53 -30.40 -56.90
N ARG A 162 -20.74 -30.05 -56.45
CA ARG A 162 -21.98 -30.45 -57.12
C ARG A 162 -22.15 -29.72 -58.45
N MET A 163 -21.97 -28.39 -58.46
CA MET A 163 -22.05 -27.57 -59.67
C MET A 163 -21.01 -27.98 -60.72
N GLU A 164 -19.79 -28.29 -60.30
CA GLU A 164 -18.73 -28.81 -61.18
C GLU A 164 -19.15 -30.12 -61.87
N ARG A 165 -19.78 -31.05 -61.14
CA ARG A 165 -20.30 -32.30 -61.70
C ARG A 165 -21.45 -32.03 -62.66
N GLU A 166 -22.45 -31.27 -62.24
CA GLU A 166 -23.60 -30.92 -63.08
C GLU A 166 -23.17 -30.20 -64.38
N TYR A 167 -22.20 -29.30 -64.28
CA TYR A 167 -21.61 -28.64 -65.44
C TYR A 167 -20.86 -29.61 -66.35
N SER A 168 -20.05 -30.52 -65.78
CA SER A 168 -19.33 -31.54 -66.54
C SER A 168 -20.29 -32.50 -67.26
N ASP A 169 -21.37 -32.91 -66.59
CA ASP A 169 -22.39 -33.81 -67.14
C ASP A 169 -23.12 -33.11 -68.30
N MET A 170 -23.59 -31.88 -68.09
CA MET A 170 -24.26 -31.09 -69.14
C MET A 170 -23.35 -30.85 -70.34
N ARG A 171 -22.08 -30.50 -70.09
CA ARG A 171 -21.09 -30.35 -71.15
C ARG A 171 -20.88 -31.66 -71.91
N GLY A 172 -20.79 -32.80 -71.22
CA GLY A 172 -20.70 -34.12 -71.82
C GLY A 172 -21.91 -34.46 -72.70
N GLU A 173 -23.13 -34.17 -72.23
CA GLU A 173 -24.36 -34.33 -73.02
C GLU A 173 -24.36 -33.47 -74.28
N VAL A 174 -23.92 -32.22 -74.18
CA VAL A 174 -23.80 -31.30 -75.33
C VAL A 174 -22.74 -31.81 -76.31
N GLU A 175 -21.57 -32.28 -75.84
CA GLU A 175 -20.53 -32.86 -76.69
C GLU A 175 -21.02 -34.14 -77.39
N LEU A 176 -21.81 -34.98 -76.72
CA LEU A 176 -22.44 -36.17 -77.31
C LEU A 176 -23.48 -35.79 -78.37
N SER A 177 -24.37 -34.85 -78.08
CA SER A 177 -25.40 -34.35 -79.01
C SER A 177 -24.76 -33.69 -80.23
N ALA A 178 -23.71 -32.88 -80.04
CA ALA A 178 -22.95 -32.28 -81.12
C ALA A 178 -22.26 -33.34 -81.99
N SER A 179 -21.63 -34.35 -81.38
CA SER A 179 -21.01 -35.47 -82.11
C SER A 179 -22.05 -36.26 -82.92
N HIS A 180 -23.24 -36.49 -82.35
CA HIS A 180 -24.36 -37.11 -83.05
C HIS A 180 -24.85 -36.27 -84.23
N ALA A 181 -25.05 -34.96 -84.04
CA ALA A 181 -25.44 -34.05 -85.12
C ALA A 181 -24.38 -34.00 -86.24
N VAL A 182 -23.09 -33.95 -85.91
CA VAL A 182 -22.00 -34.03 -86.89
C VAL A 182 -22.03 -35.36 -87.65
N SER A 183 -22.24 -36.49 -86.97
CA SER A 183 -22.37 -37.81 -87.59
C SER A 183 -23.56 -37.88 -88.55
N GLU A 184 -24.71 -37.34 -88.17
CA GLU A 184 -25.89 -37.28 -89.05
C GLU A 184 -25.66 -36.35 -90.24
N LEU A 185 -24.99 -35.21 -90.06
CA LEU A 185 -24.59 -34.32 -91.17
C LEU A 185 -23.62 -35.02 -92.13
N GLU A 186 -22.63 -35.75 -91.63
CA GLU A 186 -21.74 -36.55 -92.47
C GLU A 186 -22.50 -37.67 -93.22
N ARG A 187 -23.51 -38.27 -92.59
CA ARG A 187 -24.38 -39.26 -93.23
C ARG A 187 -25.25 -38.64 -94.34
N VAL A 188 -25.83 -37.47 -94.10
CA VAL A 188 -26.58 -36.70 -95.10
C VAL A 188 -25.65 -36.27 -96.23
N ARG A 189 -24.46 -35.77 -95.92
CA ARG A 189 -23.42 -35.40 -96.90
C ARG A 189 -23.03 -36.58 -97.77
N ALA A 190 -22.79 -37.75 -97.19
CA ALA A 190 -22.52 -38.98 -97.93
C ALA A 190 -23.73 -39.42 -98.78
N GLY A 191 -24.95 -39.23 -98.27
CA GLY A 191 -26.20 -39.42 -99.03
C GLY A 191 -26.29 -38.51 -100.26
N LEU A 192 -26.06 -37.21 -100.09
CA LEU A 192 -26.03 -36.23 -101.17
C LEU A 192 -24.92 -36.53 -102.16
N GLY A 193 -23.72 -36.90 -101.70
CA GLY A 193 -22.63 -37.33 -102.58
C GLY A 193 -23.02 -38.52 -103.47
N ARG A 194 -23.80 -39.48 -102.95
CA ARG A 194 -24.38 -40.57 -103.75
C ARG A 194 -25.42 -40.08 -104.75
N LEU A 195 -26.30 -39.16 -104.36
CA LEU A 195 -27.30 -38.55 -105.27
C LEU A 195 -26.63 -37.75 -106.38
N THR A 196 -25.64 -36.90 -106.05
CA THR A 196 -24.85 -36.15 -107.03
C THR A 196 -24.17 -37.09 -108.01
N LYS A 197 -23.58 -38.19 -107.53
CA LYS A 197 -23.00 -39.21 -108.41
C LYS A 197 -24.07 -39.85 -109.31
N LEU A 198 -25.23 -40.21 -108.79
CA LEU A 198 -26.31 -40.80 -109.58
C LEU A 198 -26.88 -39.82 -110.62
N VAL A 199 -27.01 -38.53 -110.27
CA VAL A 199 -27.40 -37.47 -111.22
C VAL A 199 -26.33 -37.30 -112.30
N ALA A 200 -25.04 -37.29 -111.94
CA ALA A 200 -23.96 -37.24 -112.92
C ALA A 200 -23.95 -38.48 -113.84
N ASP A 201 -24.20 -39.68 -113.28
CA ASP A 201 -24.33 -40.92 -114.04
C ASP A 201 -25.56 -40.85 -114.99
N GLN A 202 -26.70 -40.30 -114.53
CA GLN A 202 -27.89 -40.06 -115.36
C GLN A 202 -27.65 -39.00 -116.43
N GLU A 203 -26.97 -37.91 -116.12
CA GLU A 203 -26.59 -36.87 -117.08
C GLU A 203 -25.65 -37.44 -118.15
N SER A 204 -24.70 -38.30 -117.76
CA SER A 204 -23.86 -39.05 -118.68
C SER A 204 -24.67 -40.03 -119.55
N ALA A 205 -25.68 -40.69 -118.98
CA ALA A 205 -26.56 -41.58 -119.74
C ALA A 205 -27.44 -40.80 -120.73
N LEU A 206 -27.99 -39.66 -120.32
CA LEU A 206 -28.79 -38.77 -121.18
C LEU A 206 -27.94 -38.15 -122.28
N THR A 207 -26.74 -37.64 -121.99
CA THR A 207 -25.81 -37.17 -123.03
C THR A 207 -25.36 -38.30 -123.96
N GLY A 208 -25.26 -39.54 -123.46
CA GLY A 208 -25.10 -40.73 -124.29
C GLY A 208 -26.28 -40.95 -125.24
N ILE A 209 -27.53 -40.86 -124.74
CA ILE A 209 -28.75 -40.95 -125.57
C ILE A 209 -28.78 -39.80 -126.60
N THR A 210 -28.44 -38.57 -126.21
CA THR A 210 -28.35 -37.43 -127.13
C THR A 210 -27.30 -37.67 -128.21
N LYS A 211 -26.12 -38.21 -127.88
CA LYS A 211 -25.13 -38.62 -128.89
C LYS A 211 -25.67 -39.70 -129.82
N VAL A 212 -26.38 -40.71 -129.31
CA VAL A 212 -27.02 -41.73 -130.16
C VAL A 212 -28.11 -41.11 -131.05
N PHE A 213 -28.84 -40.11 -130.54
CA PHE A 213 -29.84 -39.37 -131.30
C PHE A 213 -29.20 -38.48 -132.39
N ASP A 214 -28.08 -37.82 -132.09
CA ASP A 214 -27.31 -37.01 -133.03
C ASP A 214 -26.57 -37.90 -134.06
N ASP A 215 -26.09 -39.08 -133.66
CA ASP A 215 -25.52 -40.10 -134.55
C ASP A 215 -26.59 -40.79 -135.42
N THR A 216 -27.87 -40.71 -135.04
CA THR A 216 -29.03 -41.12 -135.86
C THR A 216 -29.69 -39.96 -136.61
N ALA A 217 -29.22 -38.73 -136.42
CA ALA A 217 -29.65 -37.53 -137.13
C ALA A 217 -28.74 -37.22 -138.34
N ALA A 218 -28.75 -38.11 -139.33
CA ALA A 218 -28.47 -37.78 -140.73
C ALA A 218 -29.25 -38.76 -141.64
N PRO A 219 -29.82 -38.30 -142.78
CA PRO A 219 -31.27 -38.23 -142.92
C PRO A 219 -31.87 -39.26 -143.89
N THR A 220 -33.07 -39.74 -143.58
CA THR A 220 -33.99 -40.34 -144.56
C THR A 220 -35.39 -39.72 -144.45
N LYS A 221 -35.69 -38.91 -145.46
CA LYS A 221 -36.95 -38.30 -145.82
C LYS A 221 -37.95 -39.38 -146.30
N PRO A 222 -39.21 -39.41 -145.84
CA PRO A 222 -40.30 -40.03 -146.58
C PRO A 222 -41.04 -38.99 -147.43
N GLU A 223 -41.57 -39.49 -148.54
CA GLU A 223 -42.02 -38.81 -149.75
C GLU A 223 -43.48 -38.32 -149.67
N ALA A 224 -43.82 -37.30 -150.46
CA ALA A 224 -45.16 -36.74 -150.57
C ALA A 224 -46.14 -37.66 -151.33
N PRO A 225 -47.44 -37.71 -150.97
CA PRO A 225 -48.48 -38.26 -151.83
C PRO A 225 -48.97 -37.22 -152.86
N MET A 226 -49.10 -37.65 -154.11
CA MET A 226 -49.47 -36.89 -155.30
C MET A 226 -51.01 -36.72 -155.48
N PRO A 227 -51.45 -35.82 -156.39
CA PRO A 227 -52.77 -35.19 -156.39
C PRO A 227 -53.85 -36.02 -157.10
N LEU A 228 -55.11 -35.68 -156.84
CA LEU A 228 -56.25 -36.03 -157.68
C LEU A 228 -56.68 -34.81 -158.50
N LEU A 229 -56.83 -35.01 -159.80
CA LEU A 229 -57.39 -34.07 -160.77
C LEU A 229 -58.93 -34.17 -160.77
N ASP A 230 -59.56 -32.99 -160.77
CA ASP A 230 -60.81 -32.52 -161.37
C ASP A 230 -62.04 -33.46 -161.49
N GLU A 231 -63.12 -33.02 -160.85
CA GLU A 231 -64.31 -32.46 -161.53
C GLU A 231 -64.64 -31.06 -160.96
#